data_AF-A0A8S3HE04-F1
#
_entry.id   AF-A0A8S3HE04-F1
#
_cell.length_a   1.000
_cell.length_b   1.000
_cell.length_c   1.000
_cell.angle_alpha   90.00
_cell.angle_beta   90.00
_cell.angle_gamma   90.00
#
_symmetry.space_group_name_H-M   'P 1'
#
loop_
_entity.id
_entity.type
_entity.pdbx_description
1 polymer ?
#
loop_
_entity_poly.entity_id
_entity_poly.type
_entity_poly.pdbx_seq_one_letter_code
_entity_poly.pdbx_strand_id
1 'polypeptide(L)'
;MDLFATVSRLPFSVLGPHRSDTCTVDRLNYKYTVIILVIFSIIVSNKQFSSDHIACWVPGHFTRSYEVYSNNICWVSNTYYVATAETLPLDENKKKTRVVKVIS
;
A
#
# COMPACT_ATOMS: atom_id res chain seq x y z
N MET A 1 2.87 -9.09 -7.40
CA MET A 1 1.83 -9.38 -8.42
C MET A 1 2.48 -9.23 -9.77
N ASP A 2 2.65 -10.33 -10.51
CA ASP A 2 3.32 -10.33 -11.82
C ASP A 2 2.55 -9.46 -12.81
N LEU A 3 3.05 -8.24 -12.98
CA LEU A 3 2.45 -7.17 -13.78
C LEU A 3 2.17 -7.60 -15.22
N PHE A 4 3.01 -8.48 -15.78
CA PHE A 4 2.88 -9.02 -17.13
C PHE A 4 1.72 -10.03 -17.28
N ALA A 5 1.44 -10.85 -16.26
CA ALA A 5 0.39 -11.87 -16.33
C ALA A 5 -1.01 -11.28 -16.17
N THR A 6 -1.14 -10.14 -15.48
CA THR A 6 -2.41 -9.43 -15.30
C THR A 6 -2.72 -8.50 -16.47
N VAL A 7 -1.71 -7.83 -17.04
CA VAL A 7 -1.87 -7.01 -18.25
C VAL A 7 -2.26 -7.85 -19.47
N SER A 8 -1.70 -9.06 -19.61
CA SER A 8 -2.03 -9.98 -20.72
C SER A 8 -3.42 -10.63 -20.62
N ARG A 9 -4.11 -10.49 -19.48
CA ARG A 9 -5.50 -10.95 -19.28
C ARG A 9 -6.53 -9.82 -19.23
N LEU A 10 -6.12 -8.58 -19.45
CA LEU A 10 -7.06 -7.48 -19.60
C LEU A 10 -7.93 -7.75 -20.84
N PRO A 11 -9.27 -7.69 -20.72
CA PRO A 11 -10.12 -8.00 -21.83
C PRO A 11 -9.88 -6.94 -22.92
N PHE A 12 -9.66 -7.42 -24.14
CA PHE A 12 -9.52 -6.65 -25.37
C PHE A 12 -10.74 -5.73 -25.66
N SER A 13 -11.76 -5.72 -24.79
CA SER A 13 -12.98 -4.93 -24.90
C SER A 13 -12.76 -3.40 -24.82
N VAL A 14 -11.61 -2.92 -24.34
CA VAL A 14 -11.23 -1.49 -24.47
C VAL A 14 -10.81 -1.14 -25.91
N LEU A 15 -10.30 -2.13 -26.67
CA LEU A 15 -9.73 -1.99 -28.01
C LEU A 15 -10.66 -2.46 -29.15
N GLY A 16 -11.97 -2.59 -28.89
CA GLY A 16 -12.95 -2.89 -29.94
C GLY A 16 -13.18 -1.70 -30.89
N PRO A 17 -13.35 -1.94 -32.21
CA PRO A 17 -13.57 -0.87 -33.19
C PRO A 17 -14.88 -0.15 -32.93
N HIS A 18 -14.85 1.18 -33.06
CA HIS A 18 -15.89 2.06 -32.55
C HIS A 18 -16.86 2.51 -33.65
N ARG A 19 -18.16 2.26 -33.43
CA ARG A 19 -19.26 2.80 -34.25
C ARG A 19 -19.49 4.26 -33.84
N SER A 20 -19.43 5.18 -34.79
CA SER A 20 -19.20 6.62 -34.64
C SER A 20 -20.25 7.46 -33.90
N ASP A 21 -21.32 6.88 -33.37
CA ASP A 21 -22.55 7.63 -33.08
C ASP A 21 -22.86 7.83 -31.58
N THR A 22 -21.93 7.53 -30.67
CA THR A 22 -22.17 7.73 -29.22
C THR A 22 -21.47 8.98 -28.68
N CYS A 23 -22.24 9.79 -27.94
CA CYS A 23 -21.84 11.06 -27.32
C CYS A 23 -20.49 10.95 -26.60
N THR A 24 -19.65 11.98 -26.73
CA THR A 24 -18.30 12.03 -26.14
C THR A 24 -18.26 11.79 -24.62
N VAL A 25 -19.30 12.21 -23.91
CA VAL A 25 -19.48 12.01 -22.46
C VAL A 25 -19.53 10.53 -22.08
N ASP A 26 -20.15 9.69 -22.93
CA ASP A 26 -20.18 8.24 -22.72
C ASP A 26 -18.76 7.67 -22.77
N ARG A 27 -17.97 8.08 -23.77
CA ARG A 27 -16.57 7.63 -23.95
C ARG A 27 -15.67 7.98 -22.77
N LEU A 28 -15.82 9.19 -22.22
CA LEU A 28 -15.12 9.65 -21.01
C LEU A 28 -15.34 8.70 -19.84
N ASN A 29 -16.59 8.26 -19.64
CA ASN A 29 -16.93 7.39 -18.52
C ASN A 29 -16.43 5.95 -18.73
N TYR A 30 -16.90 5.22 -19.75
CA TYR A 30 -16.65 3.77 -19.81
C TYR A 30 -15.23 3.38 -20.25
N LYS A 31 -14.49 4.26 -20.96
CA LYS A 31 -13.09 4.02 -21.37
C LYS A 31 -12.10 4.75 -20.49
N TYR A 32 -12.17 6.08 -20.43
CA TYR A 32 -11.09 6.85 -19.82
C TYR A 32 -11.04 6.69 -18.30
N THR A 33 -12.18 6.70 -17.59
CA THR A 33 -12.16 6.51 -16.12
C THR A 33 -11.63 5.12 -15.74
N VAL A 34 -12.06 4.07 -16.46
CA VAL A 34 -11.64 2.69 -16.20
C VAL A 34 -10.14 2.52 -16.44
N ILE A 35 -9.61 3.06 -17.55
CA ILE A 35 -8.17 3.03 -17.84
C ILE A 35 -7.37 3.76 -16.75
N ILE A 36 -7.82 4.93 -16.32
CA ILE A 36 -7.16 5.72 -15.27
C ILE A 36 -7.15 4.96 -13.93
N LEU A 37 -8.27 4.36 -13.53
CA LEU A 37 -8.36 3.56 -12.30
C LEU A 37 -7.46 2.33 -12.35
N VAL A 38 -7.36 1.65 -13.50
CA VAL A 38 -6.46 0.51 -13.69
C VAL A 38 -5.00 0.94 -13.57
N ILE A 39 -4.61 2.07 -14.17
CA ILE A 39 -3.25 2.62 -14.04
C ILE A 39 -2.94 2.95 -12.58
N PHE A 40 -3.83 3.64 -11.87
CA PHE A 40 -3.62 3.94 -10.45
C PHE A 40 -3.53 2.68 -9.58
N SER A 41 -4.36 1.68 -9.84
CA SER A 41 -4.32 0.39 -9.14
C SER A 41 -2.97 -0.31 -9.31
N ILE A 42 -2.41 -0.30 -10.53
CA ILE A 42 -1.08 -0.81 -10.82
C ILE A 42 0.00 -0.04 -10.06
N ILE A 43 -0.04 1.29 -10.10
CA ILE A 43 0.96 2.15 -9.44
C ILE A 43 0.96 1.92 -7.92
N VAL A 44 -0.22 1.91 -7.28
CA VAL A 44 -0.36 1.67 -5.84
C VAL A 44 0.16 0.29 -5.48
N SER A 45 -0.20 -0.75 -6.24
CA SER A 45 0.26 -2.11 -5.98
C SER A 45 1.79 -2.22 -6.04
N ASN A 46 2.43 -1.60 -7.03
CA ASN A 46 3.90 -1.59 -7.11
C ASN A 46 4.56 -0.83 -5.96
N LYS A 47 3.94 0.26 -5.47
CA LYS A 47 4.44 0.98 -4.29
C LYS A 47 4.38 0.14 -3.01
N GLN A 48 3.39 -0.74 -2.89
CA GLN A 48 3.29 -1.67 -1.76
C GLN A 48 4.27 -2.84 -1.81
N PHE A 49 5.07 -3.01 -2.89
CA PHE A 49 6.15 -3.99 -2.95
C PHE A 49 7.54 -3.35 -2.81
N SER A 50 7.62 -2.04 -2.59
CA SER A 50 8.89 -1.38 -2.31
C SER A 50 9.39 -1.81 -0.92
N SER A 51 10.64 -2.25 -0.89
CA SER A 51 11.21 -3.15 0.11
C SER A 51 11.36 -2.61 1.54
N ASP A 52 10.86 -1.40 1.85
CA ASP A 52 10.88 -0.86 3.23
C ASP A 52 9.65 0.01 3.48
N HIS A 53 8.59 -0.56 4.05
CA HIS A 53 7.30 0.12 4.23
C HIS A 53 7.32 1.10 5.42
N ILE A 54 8.18 0.84 6.41
CA ILE A 54 8.42 1.65 7.61
C ILE A 54 9.90 1.50 7.93
N ALA A 55 10.58 2.59 8.34
CA ALA A 55 11.92 2.55 8.90
C ALA A 55 11.85 2.70 10.43
N CYS A 56 12.27 1.66 11.16
CA CYS A 56 12.29 1.66 12.62
C CYS A 56 13.69 1.96 13.14
N TRP A 57 13.77 2.69 14.25
CA TRP A 57 15.04 3.01 14.87
C TRP A 57 15.67 1.75 15.48
N VAL A 58 16.86 1.40 15.02
CA VAL A 58 17.63 0.23 15.46
C VAL A 58 18.98 0.66 16.03
N PRO A 59 19.54 -0.07 17.00
CA PRO A 59 20.83 0.26 17.58
C PRO A 59 21.98 0.03 16.57
N GLY A 60 23.04 0.84 16.66
CA GLY A 60 24.12 0.89 15.65
C GLY A 60 25.02 -0.35 15.54
N HIS A 61 24.81 -1.39 16.35
CA HIS A 61 25.52 -2.66 16.25
C HIS A 61 24.80 -3.70 15.37
N PHE A 62 23.61 -3.39 14.86
CA PHE A 62 22.84 -4.28 14.00
C PHE A 62 23.41 -4.29 12.57
N THR A 63 23.55 -5.48 11.98
CA THR A 63 23.87 -5.63 10.55
C THR A 63 22.64 -5.29 9.69
N ARG A 64 22.86 -5.07 8.39
CA ARG A 64 21.78 -4.79 7.43
C ARG A 64 20.65 -5.82 7.47
N SER A 65 20.97 -7.09 7.67
CA SER A 65 19.94 -8.15 7.76
C SER A 65 19.01 -7.97 8.97
N TYR A 66 19.54 -7.52 10.10
CA TYR A 66 18.75 -7.24 11.30
C TYR A 66 17.92 -5.97 11.17
N GLU A 67 18.42 -4.96 10.45
CA GLU A 67 17.67 -3.74 10.12
C GLU A 67 16.40 -4.08 9.33
N VAL A 68 16.54 -4.84 8.24
CA VAL A 68 15.41 -5.29 7.41
C VAL A 68 14.44 -6.18 8.20
N TYR A 69 14.95 -7.09 9.03
CA TYR A 69 14.11 -7.91 9.91
C TYR A 69 13.30 -7.06 10.89
N SER A 70 13.95 -6.08 11.53
CA SER A 70 13.31 -5.19 12.50
C SER A 70 12.22 -4.34 11.84
N ASN A 71 12.48 -3.81 10.63
CA ASN A 71 11.47 -3.11 9.83
C ASN A 71 10.24 -3.98 9.55
N ASN A 72 10.44 -5.22 9.13
CA ASN A 72 9.36 -6.14 8.81
C ASN A 72 8.50 -6.48 10.04
N ILE A 73 9.14 -6.73 11.19
CA ILE A 73 8.41 -6.99 12.44
C ILE A 73 7.61 -5.76 12.88
N CYS A 74 8.20 -4.57 12.77
CA CYS A 74 7.56 -3.29 13.06
C CYS A 74 6.35 -3.04 12.13
N TRP A 75 6.42 -3.50 10.87
CA TRP A 75 5.32 -3.43 9.92
C TRP A 75 4.17 -4.40 10.25
N VAL A 76 4.45 -5.64 10.65
CA VAL A 76 3.41 -6.65 10.86
C VAL A 76 2.80 -6.60 12.27
N SER A 77 3.46 -5.90 13.21
CA SER A 77 3.01 -5.80 14.60
C SER A 77 2.15 -4.57 14.88
N ASN A 78 1.33 -4.63 15.93
CA ASN A 78 0.56 -3.48 16.41
C ASN A 78 1.49 -2.39 16.95
N THR A 79 1.23 -1.14 16.60
CA THR A 79 2.02 0.01 17.06
C THR A 79 1.14 1.01 17.80
N TYR A 80 1.73 1.69 18.79
CA TYR A 80 1.06 2.69 19.61
C TYR A 80 1.87 3.98 19.65
N TYR A 81 1.19 5.09 19.86
CA TYR A 81 1.83 6.40 19.94
C TYR A 81 2.20 6.75 21.39
N VAL A 82 3.40 7.30 21.57
CA VAL A 82 3.90 7.83 22.84
C VAL A 82 4.42 9.23 22.61
N ALA A 83 4.01 10.18 23.45
CA ALA A 83 4.54 11.54 23.41
C ALA A 83 5.97 11.57 23.96
N THR A 84 6.87 12.34 23.34
CA THR A 84 8.30 12.40 23.68
C THR A 84 8.58 12.81 25.14
N ALA A 85 7.67 13.53 25.78
CA ALA A 85 7.80 13.98 27.17
C ALA A 85 7.32 12.95 28.21
N GLU A 86 6.69 11.86 27.78
CA GLU A 86 6.10 10.85 28.66
C GLU A 86 6.99 9.60 28.73
N THR A 87 7.04 8.96 29.89
CA THR A 87 7.71 7.66 30.04
C THR A 87 6.87 6.55 29.41
N LEU A 88 7.52 5.47 28.98
CA LEU A 88 6.83 4.34 28.38
C LEU A 88 5.79 3.77 29.38
N PRO A 89 4.51 3.64 29.00
CA PRO A 89 3.49 3.13 29.89
C PRO A 89 3.80 1.67 30.23
N LEU A 90 3.85 1.33 31.52
CA LEU A 90 4.02 -0.05 31.98
C LEU A 90 2.71 -0.84 31.91
N ASP A 91 1.57 -0.14 32.02
CA ASP A 91 0.24 -0.73 31.97
C ASP A 91 -0.15 -1.12 30.53
N GLU A 92 -0.38 -2.41 30.29
CA GLU A 92 -0.87 -2.95 29.01
C GLU A 92 -2.22 -2.34 28.59
N ASN A 93 -3.08 -2.04 29.56
CA ASN A 93 -4.38 -1.41 29.29
C ASN A 93 -4.22 0.01 28.72
N LYS A 94 -3.23 0.77 29.18
CA LYS A 94 -2.97 2.12 28.65
C LYS A 94 -2.36 2.09 27.25
N LYS A 95 -1.55 1.07 26.93
CA LYS A 95 -1.02 0.86 25.58
C LYS A 95 -2.14 0.59 24.59
N LYS A 96 -3.12 -0.25 24.95
CA LYS A 96 -4.28 -0.59 24.10
C LYS A 96 -5.13 0.62 23.71
N THR A 97 -5.25 1.64 24.57
CA THR A 97 -6.01 2.86 24.26
C THR A 97 -5.30 3.77 23.25
N ARG A 98 -3.98 3.62 23.09
CA ARG A 98 -3.13 4.51 22.26
C ARG A 98 -2.65 3.84 20.97
N VAL A 99 -3.30 2.76 20.56
CA VAL A 99 -2.96 2.02 19.34
C VAL A 99 -3.24 2.87 18.10
N VAL A 100 -2.27 2.93 17.20
CA VAL A 100 -2.38 3.63 15.91
C VAL A 100 -2.56 2.62 14.78
N LYS A 101 -1.90 1.46 14.90
CA LYS A 101 -2.01 0.37 13.96
C LYS A 101 -2.42 -0.89 14.69
N VAL A 102 -3.56 -1.45 14.28
CA VAL A 102 -4.05 -2.76 14.73
C VAL A 102 -4.15 -3.67 13.51
N ILE A 103 -3.42 -4.78 13.53
CA ILE A 103 -3.61 -5.90 12.61
C ILE A 103 -4.69 -6.78 13.25
N SER A 104 -5.85 -6.84 12.58
CA SER A 104 -7.01 -7.66 12.99
C SER A 104 -6.77 -9.15 12.77
#